data_AF-A0A1H7YV14-F1
#
_entry.id   AF-A0A1H7YV14-F1
#
_cell.length_a   1.000
_cell.length_b   1.000
_cell.length_c   1.000
_cell.angle_alpha   90.00
_cell.angle_beta   90.00
_cell.angle_gamma   90.00
#
_symmetry.space_group_name_H-M   'P 1'
#
loop_
_entity.id
_entity.type
_entity.pdbx_description
1 polymer ?
#
loop_
_entity_poly.entity_id
_entity_poly.type
_entity_poly.pdbx_seq_one_letter_code
_entity_poly.pdbx_strand_id
1 'polypeptide(L)'
;MTRVFDHVTLGIHDKVCAQRLYDAVMSALDISLLWRPETMLTYGPPDGDVFGPQCDGDGPRHGRHDAFLAADCAAVDRFHAAAVANGGRDDVPPGLRTGYHPHY
;
A
#
# COMPACT_ATOMS: atom_id res chain seq x y z
N MET A 1 8.61 -12.85 -15.38
CA MET A 1 7.60 -12.34 -14.43
C MET A 1 6.39 -11.90 -15.23
N THR A 2 5.20 -12.34 -14.86
CA THR A 2 3.97 -11.83 -15.48
C THR A 2 3.57 -10.57 -14.71
N ARG A 3 3.78 -9.39 -15.29
CA ARG A 3 3.15 -8.14 -14.81
C ARG A 3 1.75 -8.09 -15.41
N VAL A 4 0.73 -8.14 -14.55
CA VAL A 4 -0.69 -8.09 -14.96
C VAL A 4 -1.24 -6.67 -14.89
N PHE A 5 -0.77 -5.88 -13.91
CA PHE A 5 -1.12 -4.47 -13.75
C PHE A 5 0.11 -3.61 -14.00
N ASP A 6 -0.09 -2.49 -14.70
CA ASP A 6 0.92 -1.44 -14.88
C ASP A 6 0.94 -0.53 -13.64
N HIS A 7 -0.21 0.07 -13.33
CA HIS A 7 -0.45 0.88 -12.14
C HIS A 7 -1.89 0.74 -11.65
N VAL A 8 -2.12 1.07 -10.38
CA VAL A 8 -3.45 1.05 -9.75
C VAL A 8 -3.68 2.34 -8.96
N THR A 9 -4.86 2.92 -9.10
CA THR A 9 -5.28 4.11 -8.35
C THR A 9 -6.28 3.75 -7.24
N LEU A 10 -6.15 4.43 -6.10
CA LEU A 10 -7.05 4.33 -4.96
C LEU A 10 -7.62 5.70 -4.60
N GLY A 11 -8.94 5.84 -4.60
CA GLY A 11 -9.60 7.04 -4.10
C GLY A 11 -9.42 7.18 -2.59
N ILE A 12 -9.06 8.38 -2.12
CA ILE A 12 -8.85 8.73 -0.71
C ILE A 12 -9.58 10.03 -0.36
N HIS A 13 -9.88 10.24 0.92
CA HIS A 13 -10.56 11.45 1.41
C HIS A 13 -9.62 12.54 1.93
N ASP A 14 -8.44 12.15 2.40
CA ASP A 14 -7.47 13.05 3.02
C ASP A 14 -6.07 12.63 2.59
N LYS A 15 -5.47 13.44 1.73
CA LYS A 15 -4.11 13.21 1.23
C LYS A 15 -3.07 13.26 2.33
N VAL A 16 -3.20 14.12 3.33
CA VAL A 16 -2.21 14.23 4.41
C VAL A 16 -2.23 12.97 5.27
N CYS A 17 -3.42 12.48 5.61
CA CYS A 17 -3.60 11.23 6.34
C CYS A 17 -3.07 10.04 5.52
N ALA A 18 -3.49 9.95 4.25
CA ALA A 18 -3.05 8.88 3.36
C ALA A 18 -1.54 8.88 3.17
N GLN A 19 -0.91 10.05 3.01
CA GLN A 19 0.53 10.15 2.82
C GLN A 19 1.30 9.69 4.05
N ARG A 20 0.86 10.04 5.26
CA ARG A 20 1.49 9.54 6.50
C ARG A 20 1.47 8.01 6.56
N LEU A 21 0.34 7.41 6.23
CA LEU A 21 0.20 5.96 6.21
C LEU A 21 1.04 5.33 5.09
N TYR A 22 0.88 5.78 3.85
CA TYR A 22 1.50 5.17 2.68
C TYR A 22 3.00 5.41 2.60
N ASP A 23 3.52 6.55 3.07
CA ASP A 23 4.98 6.75 3.20
C ASP A 23 5.58 5.69 4.12
N ALA A 24 4.93 5.41 5.27
CA ALA A 24 5.42 4.45 6.25
C ALA A 24 5.37 3.00 5.74
N VAL A 25 4.23 2.58 5.18
CA VAL A 25 4.05 1.18 4.78
C VAL A 25 4.76 0.84 3.46
N MET A 26 4.87 1.80 2.53
CA MET A 26 5.63 1.58 1.29
C MET A 26 7.14 1.51 1.58
N SER A 27 7.64 2.36 2.48
CA SER A 27 9.04 2.27 2.92
C SER A 27 9.38 0.93 3.58
N ALA A 28 8.43 0.30 4.27
CA ALA A 28 8.64 -1.03 4.86
C ALA A 28 8.80 -2.16 3.82
N LEU A 29 8.34 -1.90 2.58
CA LEU A 29 8.45 -2.77 1.41
C LEU A 29 9.53 -2.32 0.42
N ASP A 30 10.39 -1.38 0.82
CA ASP A 30 11.41 -0.77 -0.04
C ASP A 30 10.85 -0.07 -1.29
N ILE A 31 9.60 0.41 -1.21
CA ILE A 31 8.92 1.19 -2.25
C ILE A 31 8.95 2.67 -1.87
N SER A 32 9.38 3.52 -2.80
CA SER A 32 9.54 4.95 -2.57
C SER A 32 8.36 5.76 -3.08
N LEU A 33 8.14 6.93 -2.49
CA LEU A 33 7.30 7.98 -3.07
C LEU A 33 8.05 8.61 -4.25
N LEU A 34 7.39 8.71 -5.40
CA LEU A 34 7.95 9.24 -6.64
C LEU A 34 7.43 10.65 -6.92
N TRP A 35 6.10 10.83 -6.94
CA TRP A 35 5.47 12.12 -7.20
C TRP A 35 4.47 12.50 -6.09
N ARG A 36 4.36 13.81 -5.85
CA ARG A 36 3.42 14.41 -4.88
C ARG A 36 2.68 15.62 -5.48
N PRO A 37 1.95 15.46 -6.60
CA PRO A 37 1.09 16.52 -7.13
C PRO A 37 0.01 16.90 -6.11
N GLU A 38 -0.69 18.02 -6.30
CA GLU A 38 -1.64 18.58 -5.32
C GLU A 38 -2.64 17.55 -4.77
N THR A 39 -3.21 16.73 -5.64
CA THR A 39 -4.31 15.81 -5.32
C THR A 39 -3.92 14.33 -5.29
N MET A 40 -2.66 13.97 -5.53
CA MET A 40 -2.26 12.56 -5.65
C MET A 40 -0.87 12.30 -5.05
N LEU A 41 -0.65 11.03 -4.73
CA LEU A 41 0.64 10.45 -4.36
C LEU A 41 0.95 9.33 -5.35
N THR A 42 2.20 9.11 -5.72
CA THR A 42 2.59 7.93 -6.50
C THR A 42 3.74 7.20 -5.83
N TYR A 43 3.59 5.88 -5.70
CA TYR A 43 4.58 5.00 -5.11
C TYR A 43 5.02 3.95 -6.13
N GLY A 44 6.30 3.62 -6.12
CA GLY A 44 6.85 2.59 -6.98
C GLY A 44 8.38 2.53 -7.00
N PRO A 45 8.95 1.64 -7.82
CA PRO A 45 10.37 1.66 -8.14
C PRO A 45 10.75 2.93 -8.92
N PRO A 46 12.04 3.30 -8.97
CA PRO A 46 12.51 4.52 -9.64
C PRO A 46 12.07 4.68 -11.11
N ASP A 47 11.75 3.57 -11.78
CA ASP A 47 11.38 3.50 -13.19
C ASP A 47 9.89 3.21 -13.44
N GLY A 48 9.03 3.23 -12.41
CA GLY A 48 7.58 3.02 -12.61
C GLY A 48 6.71 3.38 -11.42
N ASP A 49 5.76 4.29 -11.63
CA ASP A 49 4.66 4.53 -10.70
C ASP A 49 3.68 3.35 -10.72
N VAL A 50 3.50 2.63 -9.61
CA VAL A 50 2.64 1.42 -9.57
C VAL A 50 1.41 1.56 -8.70
N PHE A 51 1.43 2.46 -7.70
CA PHE A 51 0.32 2.65 -6.78
C PHE A 51 0.07 4.13 -6.50
N GLY A 52 -1.19 4.57 -6.68
CA GLY A 52 -1.54 5.97 -6.65
C GLY A 52 -2.77 6.32 -5.78
N PRO A 53 -2.58 6.72 -4.51
CA PRO A 53 -3.64 7.36 -3.73
C PRO A 53 -4.03 8.73 -4.30
N GLN A 54 -5.31 8.94 -4.63
CA GLN A 54 -5.84 10.13 -5.30
C GLN A 54 -7.04 10.75 -4.56
N CYS A 55 -7.01 12.06 -4.36
CA CYS A 55 -7.87 12.85 -3.47
C CYS A 55 -8.70 13.91 -4.22
N ASP A 56 -9.08 13.67 -5.47
CA ASP A 56 -9.89 14.57 -6.31
C ASP A 56 -10.97 13.85 -7.13
N GLY A 57 -11.46 12.71 -6.64
CA GLY A 57 -12.55 11.94 -7.25
C GLY A 57 -13.51 11.36 -6.21
N ASP A 58 -14.24 10.30 -6.58
CA ASP A 58 -14.99 9.51 -5.60
C ASP A 58 -14.03 9.00 -4.51
N GLY A 59 -14.44 9.11 -3.25
CA GLY A 59 -13.72 8.53 -2.13
C GLY A 59 -13.56 7.01 -2.24
N PRO A 60 -12.92 6.36 -1.25
CA PRO A 60 -12.72 4.92 -1.25
C PRO A 60 -14.03 4.15 -1.46
N ARG A 61 -13.98 3.14 -2.33
CA ARG A 61 -15.12 2.28 -2.66
C ARG A 61 -15.22 1.12 -1.67
N HIS A 62 -16.45 0.76 -1.28
CA HIS A 62 -16.70 -0.42 -0.44
C HIS A 62 -16.19 -1.70 -1.12
N GLY A 63 -15.63 -2.63 -0.31
CA GLY A 63 -15.12 -3.92 -0.81
C GLY A 63 -13.77 -3.83 -1.54
N ARG A 64 -13.09 -2.68 -1.52
CA ARG A 64 -11.73 -2.56 -2.06
C ARG A 64 -10.73 -3.29 -1.16
N HIS A 65 -9.90 -4.13 -1.76
CA HIS A 65 -8.79 -4.83 -1.11
C HIS A 65 -7.57 -4.76 -2.03
N ASP A 66 -6.53 -4.08 -1.59
CA ASP A 66 -5.25 -3.97 -2.29
C ASP A 66 -4.19 -4.74 -1.46
N ALA A 67 -3.50 -5.69 -2.09
CA ALA A 67 -2.43 -6.46 -1.48
C ALA A 67 -1.10 -6.18 -2.20
N PHE A 68 -0.07 -5.86 -1.42
CA PHE A 68 1.27 -5.58 -1.93
C PHE A 68 2.16 -6.81 -1.77
N LEU A 69 3.04 -7.03 -2.75
CA LEU A 69 4.05 -8.08 -2.65
C LEU A 69 5.10 -7.69 -1.60
N ALA A 70 5.38 -8.62 -0.69
CA ALA A 70 6.47 -8.52 0.28
C ALA A 70 7.56 -9.53 -0.06
N ALA A 71 8.82 -9.19 0.20
CA ALA A 71 9.95 -10.08 -0.06
C ALA A 71 9.97 -11.30 0.87
N ASP A 72 9.50 -11.13 2.11
CA ASP A 72 9.47 -12.15 3.15
C ASP A 72 8.47 -11.81 4.28
N CYS A 73 8.32 -12.72 5.24
CA CYS A 73 7.45 -12.51 6.41
C CYS A 73 7.92 -11.33 7.29
N ALA A 74 9.22 -11.05 7.35
CA ALA A 74 9.73 -9.94 8.15
C ALA A 74 9.34 -8.58 7.53
N ALA A 75 9.23 -8.48 6.21
CA ALA A 75 8.69 -7.32 5.53
C ALA A 75 7.18 -7.15 5.82
N VAL A 76 6.42 -8.24 5.93
CA VAL A 76 5.01 -8.20 6.37
C VAL A 76 4.90 -7.67 7.81
N ASP A 77 5.74 -8.14 8.72
CA ASP A 77 5.76 -7.65 10.10
C ASP A 77 6.11 -6.16 10.19
N ARG A 78 7.12 -5.70 9.42
CA ARG A 78 7.47 -4.27 9.35
C ARG A 78 6.34 -3.44 8.76
N PHE A 79 5.70 -3.92 7.69
CA PHE A 79 4.56 -3.26 7.05
C PHE A 79 3.41 -3.10 8.05
N HIS A 80 3.06 -4.16 8.78
CA HIS A 80 1.99 -4.13 9.78
C HIS A 80 2.30 -3.17 10.92
N ALA A 81 3.49 -3.25 11.51
CA ALA A 81 3.91 -2.35 12.58
C ALA A 81 3.89 -0.88 12.13
N ALA A 82 4.38 -0.59 10.92
CA ALA A 82 4.35 0.74 10.34
C ALA A 82 2.92 1.24 10.10
N ALA A 83 2.02 0.39 9.62
CA ALA A 83 0.63 0.74 9.39
C ALA A 83 -0.07 1.14 10.70
N VAL A 84 0.02 0.29 11.73
CA VAL A 84 -0.61 0.54 13.03
C VAL A 84 -0.06 1.80 13.70
N ALA A 85 1.26 2.01 13.64
CA ALA A 85 1.90 3.21 14.19
C ALA A 85 1.48 4.52 13.49
N ASN A 86 1.01 4.45 12.24
CA ASN A 86 0.65 5.61 11.41
C ASN A 86 -0.85 5.71 11.14
N GLY A 87 -1.68 5.18 12.04
CA GLY A 87 -3.14 5.37 12.01
C GLY A 87 -3.92 4.31 11.25
N GLY A 88 -3.24 3.26 10.77
CA GLY A 88 -3.89 2.05 10.27
C GLY A 88 -4.64 1.33 11.40
N ARG A 89 -5.84 0.85 11.09
CA ARG A 89 -6.59 -0.04 11.99
C ARG A 89 -6.19 -1.47 11.70
N ASP A 90 -5.79 -2.20 12.73
CA ASP A 90 -5.56 -3.64 12.63
C ASP A 90 -6.89 -4.37 12.40
N ASP A 91 -6.87 -5.37 11.52
CA ASP A 91 -7.99 -6.27 11.25
C ASP A 91 -7.59 -7.70 11.68
N VAL A 92 -6.45 -8.16 11.17
CA VAL A 92 -5.84 -9.43 11.57
C VAL A 92 -4.32 -9.28 11.61
N PRO A 93 -3.64 -9.73 12.68
CA PRO A 93 -2.19 -9.65 12.78
C PRO A 93 -1.47 -10.50 11.72
N PRO A 94 -0.18 -10.22 11.46
CA PRO A 94 0.66 -11.02 10.57
C PRO A 94 0.67 -12.51 10.94
N GLY A 95 0.72 -13.34 9.91
CA GLY A 95 0.82 -14.78 10.06
C GLY A 95 0.45 -15.50 8.76
N LEU A 96 0.80 -16.79 8.68
CA LEU A 96 0.47 -17.59 7.52
C LEU A 96 -1.05 -17.76 7.37
N ARG A 97 -1.49 -17.81 6.13
CA ARG A 97 -2.85 -18.08 5.68
C ARG A 97 -2.78 -19.25 4.70
N THR A 98 -2.42 -20.41 5.23
CA THR A 98 -2.17 -21.64 4.46
C THR A 98 -3.38 -22.14 3.65
N GLY A 99 -4.57 -21.60 3.91
CA GLY A 99 -5.77 -21.82 3.10
C GLY A 99 -5.72 -21.23 1.68
N TYR A 100 -4.83 -20.26 1.41
CA TYR A 100 -4.60 -19.74 0.05
C TYR A 100 -3.50 -20.52 -0.66
N HIS A 101 -2.30 -20.60 -0.05
CA HIS A 101 -1.21 -21.49 -0.45
C HIS A 101 -0.20 -21.63 0.71
N PRO A 102 0.72 -22.62 0.70
CA PRO A 102 1.55 -22.97 1.87
C PRO A 102 2.43 -21.84 2.45
N HIS A 103 2.81 -20.88 1.61
CA HIS A 103 3.66 -19.74 1.97
C HIS A 103 2.92 -18.39 1.95
N TYR A 104 1.59 -18.41 1.89
CA TYR A 104 0.78 -17.19 2.02
C TYR A 104 0.55 -16.94 3.51
#